data_AF-A0A238FC85-F1
#
_entry.id   AF-A0A238FC85-F1
#
_cell.length_a   1.000
_cell.length_b   1.000
_cell.length_c   1.000
_cell.angle_alpha   90.00
_cell.angle_beta   90.00
_cell.angle_gamma   90.00
#
_symmetry.space_group_name_H-M   'P 1'
#
loop_
_entity.id
_entity.type
_entity.pdbx_description
1 polymer ?
#
loop_
_entity_poly.entity_id
_entity_poly.type
_entity_poly.pdbx_seq_one_letter_code
_entity_poly.pdbx_strand_id
1 'polypeptide(L)'
;MFRSLQEVSVLETRGSQSCKRVAQCTQAVPRNSNKTCKGGKCGFACTSGYTWKDKKCQATSSAASSSGGKVLAASGHMVDAKLAESGITGFKAQSNGWNTNGIASWFRTNSRQDSTNGHSWCYNNYDDSMPGFAPDVSVMLANFGGSNTRAGQAYCGLEAEVVAADGRTAYLIIMDGFDSKWVRTPASIDVIYNAFAMLHGSRTNDKNTVETGVKWRLTGRRDSRYTFNSS
;
A
#
# COMPACT_ATOMS: atom_id res chain seq x y z
N MET A 1 -37.09 -15.01 7.62
CA MET A 1 -36.28 -14.29 8.62
C MET A 1 -35.14 -15.20 9.03
N PHE A 2 -33.92 -15.02 8.50
CA PHE A 2 -32.74 -15.73 8.99
C PHE A 2 -31.79 -14.74 9.65
N ARG A 3 -31.60 -14.91 10.97
CA ARG A 3 -30.62 -14.19 11.78
C ARG A 3 -29.21 -14.65 11.39
N SER A 4 -28.38 -13.69 10.98
CA SER A 4 -26.93 -13.90 10.83
C SER A 4 -26.30 -14.06 12.22
N LEU A 5 -25.61 -15.18 12.43
CA LEU A 5 -24.75 -15.40 13.60
C LEU A 5 -23.45 -14.63 13.37
N GLN A 6 -23.20 -13.63 14.22
CA GLN A 6 -21.91 -12.93 14.30
C GLN A 6 -20.82 -13.92 14.73
N GLU A 7 -19.80 -14.12 13.89
CA GLU A 7 -18.55 -14.75 14.31
C GLU A 7 -17.86 -13.85 15.35
N VAL A 8 -17.69 -14.42 16.53
CA VAL A 8 -17.19 -13.75 17.72
C VAL A 8 -15.68 -13.67 17.64
N SER A 9 -15.14 -12.44 17.63
CA SER A 9 -13.72 -12.19 17.93
C SER A 9 -13.39 -12.80 19.28
N VAL A 10 -12.59 -13.87 19.29
CA VAL A 10 -12.30 -14.66 20.50
C VAL A 10 -11.60 -13.76 21.52
N LEU A 11 -12.31 -13.43 22.60
CA LEU A 11 -11.76 -12.72 23.75
C LEU A 11 -10.88 -13.69 24.54
N GLU A 12 -9.57 -13.42 24.59
CA GLU A 12 -8.67 -14.22 25.41
C GLU A 12 -8.45 -13.54 26.76
N THR A 13 -8.97 -14.16 27.82
CA THR A 13 -8.79 -13.68 29.20
C THR A 13 -7.51 -14.31 29.74
N ARG A 14 -6.41 -13.55 29.75
CA ARG A 14 -5.09 -14.06 30.23
C ARG A 14 -4.43 -13.21 31.32
N GLY A 15 -5.14 -12.26 31.92
CA GLY A 15 -4.63 -11.45 33.03
C GLY A 15 -5.12 -11.94 34.40
N SER A 16 -4.19 -12.13 35.33
CA SER A 16 -4.44 -12.23 36.79
C SER A 16 -4.82 -10.88 37.42
N GLN A 17 -4.74 -9.78 36.66
CA GLN A 17 -5.07 -8.43 37.09
C GLN A 17 -6.59 -8.21 37.07
N SER A 18 -7.13 -7.86 38.24
CA SER A 18 -8.54 -7.48 38.39
C SER A 18 -8.78 -6.07 37.85
N CYS A 19 -9.94 -5.85 37.23
CA CYS A 19 -10.33 -4.54 36.71
C CYS A 19 -11.84 -4.28 36.88
N LYS A 20 -12.20 -3.01 37.02
CA LYS A 20 -13.58 -2.50 36.88
C LYS A 20 -13.79 -1.79 35.54
N ARG A 21 -12.70 -1.30 34.93
CA ARG A 21 -12.69 -0.62 33.61
C ARG A 21 -11.38 -0.88 32.87
N VAL A 22 -11.41 -0.79 31.54
CA VAL A 22 -10.26 -1.07 30.65
C VAL A 22 -9.02 -0.24 30.99
N ALA A 23 -9.18 1.00 31.42
CA ALA A 23 -8.06 1.88 31.80
C ALA A 23 -7.21 1.33 32.96
N GLN A 24 -7.74 0.40 33.76
CA GLN A 24 -7.00 -0.24 34.86
C GLN A 24 -6.13 -1.41 34.40
N CYS A 25 -6.24 -1.81 33.13
CA CYS A 25 -5.46 -2.88 32.54
C CYS A 25 -4.15 -2.32 32.00
N THR A 26 -3.09 -2.37 32.79
CA THR A 26 -1.77 -1.82 32.42
C THR A 26 -0.90 -2.82 31.67
N GLN A 27 -1.26 -4.11 31.67
CA GLN A 27 -0.48 -5.17 31.03
C GLN A 27 -0.24 -4.90 29.54
N ALA A 28 0.92 -5.33 29.04
CA ALA A 28 1.21 -5.31 27.60
C ALA A 28 0.24 -6.26 26.87
N VAL A 29 -0.25 -5.83 25.71
CA VAL A 29 -1.12 -6.65 24.86
C VAL A 29 -0.46 -6.89 23.50
N PRO A 30 -0.76 -8.01 22.84
CA PRO A 30 -0.26 -8.30 21.49
C PRO A 30 -0.61 -7.19 20.49
N ARG A 31 0.24 -7.00 19.46
CA ARG A 31 -0.05 -6.06 18.35
C ARG A 31 -1.37 -6.43 17.68
N ASN A 32 -2.10 -5.43 17.18
CA ASN A 32 -3.44 -5.58 16.58
C ASN A 32 -4.50 -6.11 17.55
N SER A 33 -4.42 -5.71 18.83
CA SER A 33 -5.42 -6.00 19.84
C SER A 33 -5.75 -4.77 20.68
N ASN A 34 -6.94 -4.78 21.28
CA ASN A 34 -7.38 -3.81 22.26
C ASN A 34 -7.48 -4.45 23.63
N LYS A 35 -7.09 -3.71 24.67
CA LYS A 35 -7.28 -4.12 26.06
C LYS A 35 -8.78 -4.25 26.36
N THR A 36 -9.15 -5.27 27.12
CA THR A 36 -10.52 -5.50 27.54
C THR A 36 -10.59 -5.69 29.05
N CYS A 37 -11.72 -5.34 29.64
CA CYS A 37 -12.03 -5.62 31.04
C CYS A 37 -13.39 -6.31 31.06
N LYS A 38 -13.40 -7.64 31.28
CA LYS A 38 -14.62 -8.44 31.25
C LYS A 38 -14.64 -9.39 32.45
N GLY A 39 -15.79 -9.45 33.13
CA GLY A 39 -15.95 -10.30 34.32
C GLY A 39 -14.99 -9.96 35.46
N GLY A 40 -14.63 -8.68 35.59
CA GLY A 40 -13.70 -8.23 36.63
C GLY A 40 -12.22 -8.52 36.31
N LYS A 41 -11.89 -9.02 35.11
CA LYS A 41 -10.53 -9.43 34.73
C LYS A 41 -10.06 -8.73 33.47
N CYS A 42 -8.78 -8.37 33.47
CA CYS A 42 -8.11 -7.80 32.32
C CYS A 42 -7.82 -8.87 31.26
N GLY A 43 -8.11 -8.53 30.00
CA GLY A 43 -7.81 -9.35 28.84
C GLY A 43 -7.47 -8.48 27.64
N PHE A 44 -7.50 -9.10 26.46
CA PHE A 44 -7.45 -8.39 25.19
C PHE A 44 -8.39 -9.06 24.18
N ALA A 45 -8.75 -8.31 23.15
CA ALA A 45 -9.45 -8.81 21.97
C ALA A 45 -8.70 -8.33 20.74
N CYS A 46 -8.52 -9.20 19.76
CA CYS A 46 -7.96 -8.77 18.48
C CYS A 46 -8.86 -7.67 17.87
N THR A 47 -8.21 -6.66 17.29
CA THR A 47 -8.90 -5.59 16.57
C THR A 47 -9.70 -6.19 15.41
N SER A 48 -10.79 -5.54 15.01
CA SER A 48 -11.60 -5.96 13.88
C SER A 48 -10.73 -6.30 12.66
N GLY A 49 -11.00 -7.44 12.02
CA GLY A 49 -10.19 -7.98 10.91
C GLY A 49 -9.04 -8.90 11.33
N TYR A 50 -8.81 -9.08 12.64
CA TYR A 50 -7.78 -9.97 13.17
C TYR A 50 -8.39 -11.06 14.05
N THR A 51 -7.85 -12.27 13.95
CA THR A 51 -8.18 -13.43 14.76
C THR A 51 -6.96 -13.90 15.56
N TRP A 52 -7.21 -14.44 16.74
CA TRP A 52 -6.16 -14.96 17.60
C TRP A 52 -5.66 -16.31 17.07
N LYS A 53 -4.41 -16.37 16.59
CA LYS A 53 -3.77 -17.57 16.07
C LYS A 53 -2.28 -17.55 16.35
N ASP A 54 -1.70 -18.69 16.73
CA ASP A 54 -0.26 -18.83 17.05
C ASP A 54 0.26 -17.79 18.07
N LYS A 55 -0.53 -17.52 19.12
CA LYS A 55 -0.21 -16.54 20.18
C LYS A 55 -0.05 -15.09 19.67
N LYS A 56 -0.65 -14.74 18.53
CA LYS A 56 -0.69 -13.38 17.97
C LYS A 56 -2.05 -13.09 17.32
N CYS A 57 -2.41 -11.81 17.20
CA CYS A 57 -3.55 -11.40 16.40
C CYS A 57 -3.12 -11.37 14.92
N GLN A 58 -3.56 -12.36 14.15
CA GLN A 58 -3.28 -12.51 12.72
C GLN A 58 -4.46 -12.01 11.92
N ALA A 59 -4.21 -11.43 10.74
CA ALA A 59 -5.30 -11.10 9.83
C ALA A 59 -6.06 -12.39 9.47
N THR A 60 -7.37 -12.37 9.60
CA THR A 60 -8.20 -13.54 9.31
C THR A 60 -8.05 -13.89 7.83
N SER A 61 -7.42 -15.04 7.56
CA SER A 61 -7.20 -15.55 6.20
C SER A 61 -8.48 -16.23 5.71
N SER A 62 -9.49 -15.45 5.34
CA SER A 62 -10.63 -15.96 4.59
C SER A 62 -10.36 -15.70 3.11
N ALA A 63 -10.29 -16.77 2.33
CA ALA A 63 -10.32 -16.71 0.88
C ALA A 63 -11.46 -15.79 0.41
N ALA A 64 -11.10 -14.78 -0.38
CA ALA A 64 -11.96 -13.94 -1.21
C ALA A 64 -13.38 -13.63 -0.69
N SER A 65 -13.52 -12.52 0.03
CA SER A 65 -14.58 -11.54 -0.27
C SER A 65 -14.13 -10.16 0.17
N SER A 66 -14.05 -9.29 -0.82
CA SER A 66 -13.63 -7.89 -0.77
C SER A 66 -14.49 -7.05 0.18
N SER A 67 -13.91 -6.58 1.28
CA SER A 67 -14.32 -5.34 1.93
C SER A 67 -13.17 -4.62 2.64
N GLY A 68 -11.94 -4.79 2.15
CA GLY A 68 -10.92 -3.74 2.24
C GLY A 68 -11.22 -2.72 1.16
N GLY A 69 -11.17 -1.42 1.48
CA GLY A 69 -11.64 -0.34 0.62
C GLY A 69 -11.32 -0.57 -0.85
N LYS A 70 -12.35 -0.52 -1.70
CA LYS A 70 -12.20 -0.58 -3.15
C LYS A 70 -11.22 0.50 -3.59
N VAL A 71 -9.97 0.11 -3.82
CA VAL A 71 -9.10 0.80 -4.74
C VAL A 71 -9.02 -0.10 -5.97
N LEU A 72 -9.93 0.24 -6.89
CA LEU A 72 -10.05 -0.17 -8.28
C LEU A 72 -10.04 -1.69 -8.58
N ALA A 73 -11.20 -2.31 -8.38
CA ALA A 73 -11.63 -3.41 -9.23
C ALA A 73 -12.92 -3.00 -9.97
N ALA A 74 -12.82 -3.00 -11.31
CA ALA A 74 -13.86 -2.72 -12.31
C ALA A 74 -14.24 -1.24 -12.54
N SER A 75 -13.30 -0.46 -13.07
CA SER A 75 -13.65 0.70 -13.91
C SER A 75 -13.33 0.33 -15.37
N GLY A 76 -14.13 0.76 -16.34
CA GLY A 76 -13.90 0.50 -17.78
C GLY A 76 -12.61 1.11 -18.35
N HIS A 77 -11.69 1.56 -17.49
CA HIS A 77 -10.43 2.20 -17.82
C HIS A 77 -9.23 1.26 -17.64
N MET A 78 -9.38 0.12 -16.95
CA MET A 78 -8.30 -0.86 -16.84
C MET A 78 -8.18 -1.66 -18.12
N VAL A 79 -7.02 -1.54 -18.79
CA VAL A 79 -6.69 -2.22 -20.05
C VAL A 79 -5.44 -3.08 -19.89
N ASP A 80 -5.22 -4.00 -20.82
CA ASP A 80 -3.95 -4.73 -20.93
C ASP A 80 -2.83 -3.75 -21.31
N ALA A 81 -1.77 -3.75 -20.53
CA ALA A 81 -0.62 -2.88 -20.73
C ALA A 81 0.38 -3.41 -21.78
N LYS A 82 0.28 -4.69 -22.16
CA LYS A 82 1.17 -5.35 -23.12
C LYS A 82 2.65 -5.08 -22.82
N LEU A 83 3.07 -5.36 -21.57
CA LEU A 83 4.39 -4.94 -21.04
C LEU A 83 5.56 -5.35 -21.96
N ALA A 84 5.53 -6.58 -22.48
CA ALA A 84 6.58 -7.08 -23.37
C ALA A 84 6.59 -6.35 -24.73
N GLU A 85 5.41 -6.15 -25.34
CA GLU A 85 5.29 -5.42 -26.62
C GLU A 85 5.65 -3.94 -26.46
N SER A 86 5.42 -3.37 -25.28
CA SER A 86 5.76 -1.98 -24.95
C SER A 86 7.26 -1.77 -24.65
N GLY A 87 8.09 -2.82 -24.76
CA GLY A 87 9.54 -2.74 -24.54
C GLY A 87 9.95 -2.49 -23.08
N ILE A 88 9.07 -2.79 -22.12
CA ILE A 88 9.30 -2.52 -20.70
C ILE A 88 10.16 -3.64 -20.10
N THR A 89 11.38 -3.31 -19.71
CA THR A 89 12.39 -4.24 -19.15
C THR A 89 12.75 -3.92 -17.70
N GLY A 90 12.54 -2.68 -17.26
CA GLY A 90 12.74 -2.24 -15.89
C GLY A 90 11.83 -2.96 -14.91
N PHE A 91 12.21 -2.92 -13.62
CA PHE A 91 11.42 -3.46 -12.51
C PHE A 91 10.96 -4.91 -12.70
N LYS A 92 11.78 -5.73 -13.37
CA LYS A 92 11.53 -7.16 -13.65
C LYS A 92 10.23 -7.43 -14.43
N ALA A 93 9.73 -6.44 -15.17
CA ALA A 93 8.46 -6.47 -15.88
C ALA A 93 8.30 -7.71 -16.78
N GLN A 94 9.31 -8.05 -17.58
CA GLN A 94 9.25 -9.16 -18.54
C GLN A 94 9.09 -10.54 -17.89
N SER A 95 9.55 -10.69 -16.65
CA SER A 95 9.45 -11.94 -15.89
C SER A 95 8.23 -11.99 -14.97
N ASN A 96 7.40 -10.94 -14.94
CA ASN A 96 6.38 -10.72 -13.90
C ASN A 96 6.97 -10.89 -12.48
N GLY A 97 8.22 -10.46 -12.32
CA GLY A 97 9.04 -10.75 -11.15
C GLY A 97 8.81 -9.75 -10.02
N TRP A 98 9.06 -10.21 -8.79
CA TRP A 98 9.01 -9.34 -7.61
C TRP A 98 10.27 -8.46 -7.50
N ASN A 99 10.07 -7.15 -7.43
CA ASN A 99 11.02 -6.21 -6.86
C ASN A 99 10.91 -6.35 -5.34
N THR A 100 12.01 -6.66 -4.67
CA THR A 100 12.04 -7.09 -3.25
C THR A 100 13.00 -6.23 -2.45
N ASN A 101 12.88 -6.28 -1.12
CA ASN A 101 13.69 -5.46 -0.20
C ASN A 101 13.51 -3.95 -0.46
N GLY A 102 12.32 -3.55 -0.90
CA GLY A 102 12.00 -2.15 -1.14
C GLY A 102 11.74 -1.38 0.13
N ILE A 103 11.75 -0.05 -0.03
CA ILE A 103 11.28 0.91 0.97
C ILE A 103 10.17 1.72 0.30
N ALA A 104 8.98 1.74 0.90
CA ALA A 104 7.90 2.63 0.51
C ALA A 104 7.93 3.85 1.43
N SER A 105 8.30 5.00 0.88
CA SER A 105 8.12 6.32 1.49
C SER A 105 6.80 6.94 1.04
N TRP A 106 6.57 8.20 1.41
CA TRP A 106 5.37 8.90 1.00
C TRP A 106 5.58 10.38 0.67
N PHE A 107 4.74 10.86 -0.25
CA PHE A 107 4.70 12.25 -0.67
C PHE A 107 3.27 12.78 -0.79
N ARG A 108 3.15 14.10 -0.64
CA ARG A 108 1.95 14.89 -0.93
C ARG A 108 2.03 15.36 -2.39
N THR A 109 0.93 15.34 -3.13
CA THR A 109 0.95 15.66 -4.57
C THR A 109 1.05 17.16 -4.87
N ASN A 110 0.84 18.03 -3.87
CA ASN A 110 0.99 19.47 -3.99
C ASN A 110 1.64 20.04 -2.72
N SER A 111 2.96 19.90 -2.62
CA SER A 111 3.74 20.33 -1.47
C SER A 111 5.15 20.72 -1.88
N ARG A 112 5.57 21.92 -1.47
CA ARG A 112 6.96 22.37 -1.65
C ARG A 112 7.97 21.47 -0.96
N GLN A 113 7.61 20.90 0.19
CA GLN A 113 8.50 19.97 0.93
C GLN A 113 8.79 18.71 0.11
N ASP A 114 7.83 18.27 -0.70
CA ASP A 114 7.93 17.07 -1.54
C ASP A 114 8.31 17.39 -2.98
N SER A 115 8.62 18.65 -3.28
CA SER A 115 8.94 19.13 -4.63
C SER A 115 7.83 18.87 -5.66
N THR A 116 6.57 18.86 -5.20
CA THR A 116 5.38 18.63 -6.04
C THR A 116 4.51 19.88 -6.15
N ASN A 117 3.68 19.95 -7.19
CA ASN A 117 2.92 21.15 -7.57
C ASN A 117 1.50 20.85 -8.10
N GLY A 118 0.95 19.67 -7.80
CA GLY A 118 -0.34 19.21 -8.32
C GLY A 118 -0.30 18.68 -9.75
N HIS A 119 0.87 18.67 -10.40
CA HIS A 119 1.11 18.03 -11.69
C HIS A 119 2.20 16.98 -11.53
N SER A 120 1.95 15.77 -12.05
CA SER A 120 2.89 14.66 -11.94
C SER A 120 3.90 14.63 -13.09
N TRP A 121 4.96 13.83 -12.96
CA TRP A 121 5.89 13.52 -14.05
C TRP A 121 5.21 12.93 -15.29
N CYS A 122 4.03 12.31 -15.11
CA CYS A 122 3.20 11.81 -16.20
C CYS A 122 2.36 12.91 -16.90
N TYR A 123 2.55 14.18 -16.55
CA TYR A 123 1.80 15.36 -17.01
C TYR A 123 0.30 15.31 -16.69
N ASN A 124 -0.08 14.55 -15.66
CA ASN A 124 -1.45 14.48 -15.18
C ASN A 124 -1.63 15.36 -13.94
N ASN A 125 -2.82 15.95 -13.81
CA ASN A 125 -3.24 16.49 -12.52
C ASN A 125 -3.50 15.35 -11.54
N TYR A 126 -3.10 15.55 -10.29
CA TYR A 126 -3.24 14.56 -9.22
C TYR A 126 -3.37 15.19 -7.83
N ASP A 127 -4.07 14.47 -6.95
CA ASP A 127 -4.28 14.86 -5.56
C ASP A 127 -3.95 13.69 -4.61
N ASP A 128 -3.84 14.00 -3.31
CA ASP A 128 -3.48 13.03 -2.28
C ASP A 128 -4.43 11.82 -2.19
N SER A 129 -5.64 11.88 -2.76
CA SER A 129 -6.62 10.78 -2.73
C SER A 129 -6.35 9.70 -3.77
N MET A 130 -5.50 9.97 -4.76
CA MET A 130 -5.24 9.05 -5.85
C MET A 130 -4.41 7.83 -5.39
N PRO A 131 -4.65 6.65 -5.96
CA PRO A 131 -3.93 5.42 -5.59
C PRO A 131 -2.57 5.32 -6.30
N GLY A 132 -1.80 6.39 -6.29
CA GLY A 132 -0.58 6.51 -7.07
C GLY A 132 0.69 6.21 -6.29
N PHE A 133 1.74 5.89 -7.02
CA PHE A 133 3.10 5.86 -6.53
C PHE A 133 4.08 6.28 -7.62
N ALA A 134 5.33 6.49 -7.20
CA ALA A 134 6.45 6.88 -8.00
C ALA A 134 7.58 5.84 -7.80
N PRO A 135 7.93 5.04 -8.82
CA PRO A 135 9.17 4.27 -8.81
C PRO A 135 10.34 5.14 -9.30
N ASP A 136 11.58 4.63 -9.18
CA ASP A 136 12.78 5.35 -9.62
C ASP A 136 12.69 5.81 -11.08
N VAL A 137 12.68 7.13 -11.28
CA VAL A 137 12.55 7.74 -12.62
C VAL A 137 13.75 7.43 -13.50
N SER A 138 14.95 7.23 -12.93
CA SER A 138 16.14 6.89 -13.72
C SER A 138 16.03 5.51 -14.36
N VAL A 139 15.40 4.55 -13.69
CA VAL A 139 15.16 3.20 -14.24
C VAL A 139 14.16 3.28 -15.40
N MET A 140 13.09 4.08 -15.23
CA MET A 140 12.11 4.31 -16.30
C MET A 140 12.76 4.98 -17.52
N LEU A 141 13.57 6.01 -17.30
CA LEU A 141 14.29 6.74 -18.36
C LEU A 141 15.34 5.86 -19.05
N ALA A 142 16.15 5.12 -18.28
CA ALA A 142 17.20 4.24 -18.82
C ALA A 142 16.63 3.16 -19.74
N ASN A 143 15.44 2.63 -19.43
CA ASN A 143 14.72 1.69 -20.29
C ASN A 143 14.45 2.26 -21.70
N PHE A 144 14.32 3.57 -21.85
CA PHE A 144 13.98 4.23 -23.11
C PHE A 144 15.05 5.25 -23.56
N GLY A 145 16.32 4.98 -23.25
CA GLY A 145 17.45 5.79 -23.73
C GLY A 145 17.43 7.23 -23.23
N GLY A 146 16.86 7.48 -22.05
CA GLY A 146 16.73 8.82 -21.46
C GLY A 146 15.53 9.63 -21.96
N SER A 147 14.70 9.09 -22.87
CA SER A 147 13.56 9.83 -23.40
C SER A 147 12.41 9.90 -22.41
N ASN A 148 12.13 11.11 -21.91
CA ASN A 148 11.01 11.37 -21.00
C ASN A 148 9.66 10.95 -21.62
N THR A 149 9.43 11.34 -22.88
CA THR A 149 8.19 11.01 -23.60
C THR A 149 7.99 9.51 -23.75
N ARG A 150 9.03 8.77 -24.21
CA ARG A 150 8.90 7.32 -24.43
C ARG A 150 8.76 6.56 -23.11
N ALA A 151 9.54 6.96 -22.09
CA ALA A 151 9.43 6.38 -20.76
C ALA A 151 8.05 6.64 -20.14
N GLY A 152 7.55 7.86 -20.25
CA GLY A 152 6.22 8.23 -19.79
C GLY A 152 5.13 7.43 -20.48
N GLN A 153 5.13 7.40 -21.82
CA GLN A 153 4.19 6.60 -22.62
C GLN A 153 4.20 5.11 -22.22
N ALA A 154 5.37 4.57 -21.89
CA ALA A 154 5.49 3.19 -21.46
C ALA A 154 5.03 2.95 -20.02
N TYR A 155 5.40 3.79 -19.05
CA TYR A 155 5.20 3.49 -17.63
C TYR A 155 3.96 4.13 -16.98
N CYS A 156 3.54 5.31 -17.44
CA CYS A 156 2.46 6.05 -16.78
C CYS A 156 1.11 5.31 -16.86
N GLY A 157 0.45 5.16 -15.71
CA GLY A 157 -0.81 4.45 -15.60
C GLY A 157 -0.66 2.94 -15.37
N LEU A 158 0.55 2.38 -15.40
CA LEU A 158 0.74 0.97 -15.09
C LEU A 158 0.39 0.67 -13.65
N GLU A 159 -0.29 -0.44 -13.43
CA GLU A 159 -0.62 -0.92 -12.10
C GLU A 159 0.47 -1.85 -11.55
N ALA A 160 0.77 -1.67 -10.27
CA ALA A 160 1.58 -2.57 -9.48
C ALA A 160 0.78 -3.17 -8.32
N GLU A 161 1.04 -4.44 -8.04
CA GLU A 161 0.71 -5.06 -6.77
C GLU A 161 1.86 -4.78 -5.79
N VAL A 162 1.57 -4.10 -4.69
CA VAL A 162 2.53 -3.74 -3.64
C VAL A 162 2.14 -4.47 -2.36
N VAL A 163 3.11 -5.18 -1.75
CA VAL A 163 2.91 -5.99 -0.55
C VAL A 163 3.87 -5.52 0.53
N ALA A 164 3.34 -5.07 1.67
CA ALA A 164 4.09 -4.72 2.86
C ALA A 164 4.66 -5.98 3.54
N ALA A 165 5.67 -5.80 4.41
CA ALA A 165 6.34 -6.91 5.10
C ALA A 165 5.38 -7.75 5.97
N ASP A 166 4.29 -7.14 6.45
CA ASP A 166 3.24 -7.81 7.23
C ASP A 166 2.14 -8.46 6.38
N GLY A 167 2.26 -8.43 5.05
CA GLY A 167 1.36 -9.07 4.11
C GLY A 167 0.18 -8.21 3.64
N ARG A 168 0.07 -6.95 4.09
CA ARG A 168 -0.93 -6.03 3.52
C ARG A 168 -0.60 -5.73 2.06
N THR A 169 -1.63 -5.75 1.23
CA THR A 169 -1.50 -5.51 -0.22
C THR A 169 -2.25 -4.25 -0.62
N ALA A 170 -1.66 -3.47 -1.54
CA ALA A 170 -2.32 -2.40 -2.27
C ALA A 170 -2.05 -2.54 -3.77
N TYR A 171 -3.03 -2.17 -4.59
CA TYR A 171 -2.83 -1.98 -6.02
C TYR A 171 -2.65 -0.49 -6.27
N LEU A 172 -1.47 -0.12 -6.76
CA LEU A 172 -1.09 1.26 -6.98
C LEU A 172 -0.78 1.52 -8.45
N ILE A 173 -0.98 2.75 -8.89
CA ILE A 173 -0.74 3.18 -10.26
C ILE A 173 0.56 3.99 -10.32
N ILE A 174 1.42 3.75 -11.32
CA ILE A 174 2.56 4.63 -11.59
C ILE A 174 1.99 5.95 -12.09
N MET A 175 2.07 6.98 -11.26
CA MET A 175 1.52 8.31 -11.58
C MET A 175 2.61 9.37 -11.63
N ASP A 176 3.78 9.10 -11.08
CA ASP A 176 4.87 10.06 -10.97
C ASP A 176 6.25 9.36 -11.03
N GLY A 177 7.34 10.13 -11.01
CA GLY A 177 8.72 9.63 -11.02
C GLY A 177 9.48 9.99 -9.76
N PHE A 178 10.05 9.00 -9.08
CA PHE A 178 10.80 9.22 -7.84
C PHE A 178 12.25 9.61 -8.17
N ASP A 179 12.69 10.77 -7.69
CA ASP A 179 14.06 11.24 -7.86
C ASP A 179 15.06 10.24 -7.25
N SER A 180 15.96 9.75 -8.09
CA SER A 180 16.94 8.72 -7.76
C SER A 180 17.86 9.10 -6.60
N LYS A 181 18.01 10.39 -6.27
CA LYS A 181 18.79 10.81 -5.08
C LYS A 181 18.17 10.34 -3.76
N TRP A 182 16.87 10.06 -3.75
CA TRP A 182 16.12 9.60 -2.57
C TRP A 182 15.85 8.09 -2.58
N VAL A 183 16.12 7.42 -3.70
CA VAL A 183 15.99 5.97 -3.85
C VAL A 183 17.08 5.28 -3.04
N ARG A 184 16.68 4.52 -2.01
CA ARG A 184 17.60 3.82 -1.09
C ARG A 184 17.88 2.37 -1.48
N THR A 185 16.98 1.78 -2.26
CA THR A 185 17.09 0.43 -2.81
C THR A 185 16.52 0.41 -4.22
N PRO A 186 16.94 -0.50 -5.12
CA PRO A 186 16.37 -0.59 -6.47
C PRO A 186 14.85 -0.82 -6.50
N ALA A 187 14.26 -1.29 -5.41
CA ALA A 187 12.83 -1.52 -5.26
C ALA A 187 12.12 -0.42 -4.45
N SER A 188 12.80 0.67 -4.10
CA SER A 188 12.19 1.80 -3.38
C SER A 188 11.14 2.49 -4.24
N ILE A 189 10.05 2.88 -3.58
CA ILE A 189 8.93 3.61 -4.18
C ILE A 189 8.53 4.75 -3.26
N ASP A 190 8.00 5.82 -3.83
CA ASP A 190 7.38 6.91 -3.09
C ASP A 190 5.88 6.89 -3.34
N VAL A 191 5.06 6.75 -2.30
CA VAL A 191 3.63 6.48 -2.43
C VAL A 191 2.81 7.73 -2.12
N ILE A 192 1.77 8.01 -2.91
CA ILE A 192 0.88 9.14 -2.65
C ILE A 192 0.27 9.00 -1.25
N TYR A 193 0.22 10.11 -0.50
CA TYR A 193 -0.01 10.12 0.93
C TYR A 193 -1.19 9.28 1.45
N ASN A 194 -2.39 9.39 0.86
CA ASN A 194 -3.52 8.57 1.34
C ASN A 194 -3.36 7.09 0.97
N ALA A 195 -2.71 6.80 -0.16
CA ALA A 195 -2.40 5.42 -0.55
C ALA A 195 -1.34 4.79 0.37
N PHE A 196 -0.34 5.58 0.79
CA PHE A 196 0.63 5.16 1.79
C PHE A 196 -0.06 4.85 3.11
N ALA A 197 -1.03 5.65 3.54
CA ALA A 197 -1.76 5.39 4.78
C ALA A 197 -2.50 4.03 4.77
N MET A 198 -2.88 3.51 3.59
CA MET A 198 -3.44 2.16 3.48
C MET A 198 -2.37 1.08 3.66
N LEU A 199 -1.20 1.26 3.05
CA LEU A 199 -0.04 0.37 3.19
C LEU A 199 0.59 0.42 4.58
N HIS A 200 0.56 1.59 5.24
CA HIS A 200 1.14 1.83 6.56
C HIS A 200 0.14 1.55 7.70
N GLY A 201 -1.16 1.71 7.44
CA GLY A 201 -2.26 1.41 8.37
C GLY A 201 -2.68 2.61 9.22
N SER A 202 -2.00 3.74 9.05
CA SER A 202 -2.35 5.03 9.64
C SER A 202 -1.78 6.17 8.80
N ARG A 203 -2.27 7.39 9.03
CA ARG A 203 -1.65 8.61 8.53
C ARG A 203 -0.49 9.01 9.44
N THR A 204 0.51 9.69 8.87
CA THR A 204 1.70 10.19 9.58
C THR A 204 2.13 11.53 8.99
N ASN A 205 2.67 12.43 9.80
CA ASN A 205 3.29 13.65 9.28
C ASN A 205 4.83 13.62 9.42
N ASP A 206 5.39 12.50 9.91
CA ASP A 206 6.83 12.31 10.03
C ASP A 206 7.39 11.67 8.75
N LYS A 207 8.26 12.41 8.05
CA LYS A 207 8.90 11.97 6.80
C LYS A 207 9.85 10.78 7.00
N ASN A 208 10.23 10.46 8.23
CA ASN A 208 11.01 9.26 8.54
C ASN A 208 10.14 8.01 8.70
N THR A 209 8.81 8.16 8.74
CA THR A 209 7.89 7.02 8.74
C THR A 209 7.82 6.42 7.35
N VAL A 210 8.40 5.24 7.19
CA VAL A 210 8.44 4.47 5.93
C VAL A 210 8.06 3.01 6.18
N GLU A 211 7.63 2.31 5.13
CA GLU A 211 7.45 0.86 5.16
C GLU A 211 8.69 0.19 4.55
N THR A 212 9.36 -0.65 5.33
CA THR A 212 10.56 -1.39 4.88
C THR A 212 10.22 -2.85 4.57
N GLY A 213 11.00 -3.47 3.68
CA GLY A 213 10.74 -4.85 3.27
C GLY A 213 9.51 -5.02 2.37
N VAL A 214 9.01 -3.92 1.79
CA VAL A 214 7.98 -4.00 0.75
C VAL A 214 8.53 -4.75 -0.46
N LYS A 215 7.63 -5.49 -1.11
CA LYS A 215 7.87 -6.05 -2.43
C LYS A 215 6.76 -5.61 -3.38
N TRP A 216 7.08 -5.45 -4.65
CA TRP A 216 6.07 -5.08 -5.64
C TRP A 216 6.40 -5.62 -7.03
N ARG A 217 5.38 -5.73 -7.87
CA ARG A 217 5.52 -6.13 -9.28
C ARG A 217 4.45 -5.46 -10.12
N LEU A 218 4.75 -5.23 -11.39
CA LEU A 218 3.74 -4.79 -12.36
C LEU A 218 2.75 -5.92 -12.63
N THR A 219 1.46 -5.60 -12.70
CA THR A 219 0.41 -6.61 -12.90
C THR A 219 0.16 -6.93 -14.37
N GLY A 220 0.69 -6.11 -15.28
CA GLY A 220 0.35 -6.15 -16.70
C GLY A 220 -0.92 -5.36 -17.05
N ARG A 221 -1.53 -4.67 -16.09
CA ARG A 221 -2.69 -3.80 -16.32
C ARG A 221 -2.27 -2.33 -16.35
N ARG A 222 -3.05 -1.51 -17.05
CA ARG A 222 -2.91 -0.06 -17.11
C ARG A 222 -4.25 0.62 -16.89
N ASP A 223 -4.28 1.68 -16.11
CA ASP A 223 -5.42 2.59 -16.02
C ASP A 223 -5.29 3.70 -17.08
N SER A 224 -6.18 3.70 -18.07
CA SER A 224 -6.14 4.64 -19.19
C SER A 224 -6.36 6.09 -18.80
N ARG A 225 -6.85 6.37 -17.58
CA ARG A 225 -7.02 7.75 -17.08
C ARG A 225 -5.70 8.40 -16.68
N TYR A 226 -4.67 7.60 -16.43
CA TYR A 226 -3.39 8.06 -15.88
C TYR A 226 -2.22 7.78 -16.84
N THR A 227 -2.53 7.55 -18.13
CA THR A 227 -1.52 7.49 -19.19
C THR A 227 -0.79 8.81 -19.31
N PHE A 228 0.41 8.78 -19.89
CA PHE A 228 1.21 9.97 -20.13
C PHE A 228 0.47 11.00 -20.98
N ASN A 229 0.33 12.22 -20.46
CA ASN A 229 -0.38 13.29 -21.12
C ASN A 229 0.61 14.24 -21.80
N SER A 230 1.03 13.90 -23.03
CA SER A 230 1.98 14.72 -23.80
C SER A 230 1.32 15.84 -24.61
N SER A 231 0.13 16.30 -24.21
CA SER A 231 -0.63 17.31 -24.96
C SER A 231 -0.01 18.70 -24.82
#